data_AF-A0A3L8BZG6-F1
#
_entry.id   AF-A0A3L8BZG6-F1
#
_cell.length_a   1.000
_cell.length_b   1.000
_cell.length_c   1.000
_cell.angle_alpha   90.00
_cell.angle_beta   90.00
_cell.angle_gamma   90.00
#
_symmetry.space_group_name_H-M   'P 1'
#
loop_
_entity.id
_entity.type
_entity.pdbx_description
1 polymer ?
#
loop_
_entity_poly.entity_id
_entity_poly.type
_entity_poly.pdbx_seq_one_letter_code
_entity_poly.pdbx_strand_id
1 'polypeptide(L)'
;MGNKQFMKMRLGARPAKTRGFTLVELIAVVAIISMIAVYITIEINQSSDDAKVGIATAFLASNVPAAISSYRARNRSSCRDLGSGTGVDITSTLVSRGLAPNSPWDEPWSAVYNDSTREISVTITTTGQQANDSASTIATNLNDAEVPQVVRATASNNTATVVYSCS
;
A
#
# COMPACT_ATOMS: atom_id res chain seq x y z
N MET A 1 -38.91 87.44 -19.22
CA MET A 1 -39.02 86.39 -18.19
C MET A 1 -39.79 85.23 -18.84
N GLY A 2 -39.24 84.11 -19.30
CA GLY A 2 -38.03 83.39 -18.93
C GLY A 2 -38.38 81.98 -18.46
N ASN A 3 -39.24 81.23 -19.17
CA ASN A 3 -39.66 79.88 -18.76
C ASN A 3 -38.96 78.82 -19.62
N LYS A 4 -37.83 78.31 -19.12
CA LYS A 4 -37.09 77.20 -19.74
C LYS A 4 -37.63 75.89 -19.16
N GLN A 5 -38.40 75.15 -19.96
CA GLN A 5 -38.77 73.77 -19.62
C GLN A 5 -37.56 72.85 -19.76
N PHE A 6 -37.13 72.27 -18.65
CA PHE A 6 -36.05 71.30 -18.59
C PHE A 6 -36.57 69.94 -19.04
N MET A 7 -36.29 69.58 -20.30
CA MET A 7 -36.65 68.29 -20.87
C MET A 7 -35.76 67.21 -20.24
N LYS A 8 -36.34 66.46 -19.30
CA LYS A 8 -35.70 65.37 -18.56
C LYS A 8 -35.57 64.16 -19.49
N MET A 9 -34.44 64.06 -20.18
CA MET A 9 -34.09 62.91 -21.02
C MET A 9 -33.88 61.68 -20.12
N ARG A 10 -34.92 60.87 -19.97
CA ARG A 10 -34.83 59.55 -19.33
C ARG A 10 -34.11 58.61 -20.29
N LEU A 11 -32.80 58.45 -20.13
CA LEU A 11 -32.08 57.33 -20.73
C LEU A 11 -32.67 56.03 -20.15
N GLY A 12 -33.43 55.31 -20.97
CA GLY A 12 -33.89 53.97 -20.67
C GLY A 12 -32.69 53.04 -20.60
N ALA A 13 -32.24 52.72 -19.40
CA ALA A 13 -31.31 51.63 -19.17
C ALA A 13 -31.97 50.33 -19.63
N ARG A 14 -31.41 49.70 -20.67
CA ARG A 14 -31.86 48.38 -21.12
C ARG A 14 -31.50 47.36 -20.03
N PRO A 15 -32.45 46.53 -19.56
CA PRO A 15 -32.13 45.48 -18.60
C PRO A 15 -31.15 44.50 -19.24
N ALA A 16 -29.99 44.30 -18.59
CA ALA A 16 -29.04 43.29 -19.00
C ALA A 16 -29.73 41.92 -18.86
N LYS A 17 -29.82 41.18 -19.97
CA LYS A 17 -30.41 39.84 -19.99
C LYS A 17 -29.49 38.89 -19.20
N THR A 18 -29.77 38.71 -17.91
CA THR A 18 -29.14 37.69 -17.08
C THR A 18 -29.49 36.32 -17.64
N ARG A 19 -28.51 35.68 -18.30
CA ARG A 19 -28.60 34.30 -18.73
C ARG A 19 -28.47 33.43 -17.49
N GLY A 20 -29.58 32.89 -16.99
CA GLY A 20 -29.58 31.92 -15.91
C GLY A 20 -28.96 30.60 -16.37
N PHE A 21 -28.30 29.89 -15.45
CA PHE A 21 -27.80 28.54 -15.66
C PHE A 21 -28.90 27.66 -16.23
N THR A 22 -28.64 27.06 -17.39
CA THR A 22 -29.60 26.14 -18.01
C THR A 22 -29.51 24.76 -17.35
N LEU A 23 -30.63 24.03 -17.29
CA LEU A 23 -30.64 22.65 -16.76
C LEU A 23 -29.62 21.76 -17.48
N VAL A 24 -29.45 21.97 -18.80
CA VAL A 24 -28.49 21.25 -19.64
C VAL A 24 -27.04 21.47 -19.19
N GLU A 25 -26.72 22.68 -18.75
CA GLU A 25 -25.38 23.04 -18.29
C GLU A 25 -25.06 22.36 -16.95
N LEU A 26 -26.06 22.22 -16.08
CA LEU A 26 -25.93 21.51 -14.82
C LEU A 26 -25.70 20.00 -15.05
N ILE A 27 -26.49 19.36 -15.92
CA ILE A 27 -26.31 17.92 -16.21
C ILE A 27 -24.96 17.65 -16.87
N ALA A 28 -24.48 18.54 -17.75
CA ALA A 28 -23.18 18.40 -18.39
C ALA A 28 -22.05 18.48 -17.37
N VAL A 29 -22.12 19.43 -16.42
CA VAL A 29 -21.13 19.56 -15.34
C VAL A 29 -21.12 18.33 -14.44
N VAL A 30 -22.29 17.84 -14.02
CA VAL A 30 -22.38 16.64 -13.16
C VAL A 30 -21.85 15.40 -13.89
N ALA A 31 -22.14 15.25 -15.18
CA ALA A 31 -21.61 14.16 -15.99
C ALA A 31 -20.08 14.19 -16.02
N ILE A 32 -19.47 15.35 -16.28
CA ILE A 32 -18.01 15.50 -16.32
C ILE A 32 -17.38 15.21 -14.95
N ILE A 33 -17.95 15.76 -13.87
CA ILE A 33 -17.44 15.54 -12.51
C ILE A 33 -17.53 14.05 -12.14
N SER A 34 -18.63 13.37 -12.48
CA SER A 34 -18.79 11.94 -12.18
C SER A 34 -17.76 11.07 -12.90
N MET A 35 -17.46 11.37 -14.17
CA MET A 35 -16.43 10.65 -14.93
C MET A 35 -15.03 10.86 -14.32
N ILE A 36 -14.69 12.11 -13.96
CA ILE A 36 -13.39 12.42 -13.34
C ILE A 36 -13.25 11.73 -11.98
N ALA A 37 -14.30 11.73 -11.15
CA ALA A 37 -14.27 11.10 -9.84
C ALA A 37 -14.01 9.59 -9.90
N VAL A 38 -14.62 8.88 -10.87
CA VAL A 38 -14.38 7.45 -11.09
C VAL A 38 -12.92 7.21 -11.48
N TYR A 39 -12.37 7.98 -12.41
CA TYR A 39 -10.99 7.81 -12.87
C TYR A 39 -9.97 8.02 -11.74
N ILE A 40 -10.13 9.11 -10.98
CA ILE A 40 -9.26 9.42 -9.82
C ILE A 40 -9.28 8.30 -8.78
N THR A 41 -10.45 7.70 -8.52
CA THR A 41 -10.59 6.64 -7.53
C THR A 41 -9.80 5.38 -7.90
N ILE A 42 -9.76 5.03 -9.20
CA ILE A 42 -9.00 3.85 -9.67
C ILE A 42 -7.50 4.08 -9.53
N GLU A 43 -7.00 5.24 -9.95
CA GLU A 43 -5.58 5.58 -9.90
C GLU A 43 -5.05 5.65 -8.46
N ILE A 44 -5.82 6.25 -7.54
CA ILE A 44 -5.43 6.32 -6.11
C ILE A 44 -5.29 4.92 -5.50
N ASN A 45 -6.18 3.98 -5.87
CA ASN A 45 -6.10 2.62 -5.35
C ASN A 45 -4.86 1.88 -5.84
N GLN A 46 -4.48 2.05 -7.11
CA GLN A 46 -3.26 1.42 -7.67
C GLN A 46 -2.00 2.02 -7.05
N SER A 47 -1.93 3.36 -6.96
CA SER A 47 -0.80 4.04 -6.31
C SER A 47 -0.65 3.64 -4.84
N SER A 48 -1.76 3.38 -4.13
CA SER A 48 -1.71 2.89 -2.76
C SER A 48 -1.16 1.46 -2.67
N ASP A 49 -1.47 0.58 -3.62
CA ASP A 49 -0.99 -0.80 -3.61
C ASP A 49 0.51 -0.87 -3.93
N ASP A 50 1.01 -0.05 -4.86
CA ASP A 50 2.44 0.09 -5.13
C ASP A 50 3.23 0.58 -3.91
N ALA A 51 2.68 1.56 -3.18
CA ALA A 51 3.28 2.04 -1.95
C ALA A 51 3.36 0.92 -0.88
N LYS A 52 2.31 0.10 -0.75
CA LYS A 52 2.31 -1.05 0.16
C LYS A 52 3.32 -2.11 -0.26
N VAL A 53 3.49 -2.37 -1.56
CA VAL A 53 4.53 -3.27 -2.09
C VAL A 53 5.92 -2.77 -1.71
N GLY A 54 6.19 -1.47 -1.84
CA GLY A 54 7.46 -0.86 -1.43
C GLY A 54 7.72 -1.03 0.07
N ILE A 55 6.72 -0.75 0.90
CA ILE A 55 6.82 -0.91 2.37
C ILE A 55 7.01 -2.39 2.73
N ALA A 56 6.26 -3.31 2.11
CA ALA A 56 6.36 -4.75 2.36
C ALA A 56 7.73 -5.30 1.96
N THR A 57 8.24 -4.88 0.81
CA THR A 57 9.58 -5.24 0.33
C THR A 57 10.63 -4.75 1.32
N ALA A 58 10.56 -3.49 1.78
CA ALA A 58 11.49 -2.96 2.77
C ALA A 58 11.39 -3.69 4.13
N PHE A 59 10.16 -4.02 4.57
CA PHE A 59 9.91 -4.79 5.78
C PHE A 59 10.58 -6.17 5.70
N LEU A 60 10.36 -6.90 4.60
CA LEU A 60 10.94 -8.21 4.37
C LEU A 60 12.46 -8.15 4.14
N ALA A 61 12.97 -7.13 3.46
CA ALA A 61 14.38 -7.01 3.13
C ALA A 61 15.25 -6.54 4.31
N SER A 62 14.73 -5.69 5.19
CA SER A 62 15.52 -5.05 6.25
C SER A 62 15.08 -5.45 7.65
N ASN A 63 13.78 -5.36 7.94
CA ASN A 63 13.30 -5.54 9.31
C ASN A 63 13.35 -7.01 9.73
N VAL A 64 12.96 -7.93 8.84
CA VAL A 64 12.97 -9.38 9.14
C VAL A 64 14.40 -9.89 9.41
N PRO A 65 15.41 -9.66 8.54
CA PRO A 65 16.80 -10.01 8.82
C PRO A 65 17.34 -9.38 10.11
N ALA A 66 16.97 -8.12 10.40
CA ALA A 66 17.37 -7.45 11.63
C ALA A 66 16.78 -8.14 12.88
N ALA A 67 15.51 -8.54 12.84
CA ALA A 67 14.85 -9.28 13.92
C ALA A 67 15.46 -10.67 14.13
N ILE A 68 15.76 -11.40 13.05
CA ILE A 68 16.46 -12.70 13.10
C ILE A 68 17.86 -12.51 13.71
N SER A 69 18.61 -11.52 13.24
CA SER A 69 19.95 -11.22 13.74
C SER A 69 19.94 -10.81 15.22
N SER A 70 18.94 -10.02 15.64
CA SER A 70 18.70 -9.66 17.04
C SER A 70 18.41 -10.89 17.92
N TYR A 71 17.63 -11.85 17.41
CA TYR A 71 17.41 -13.12 18.09
C TYR A 71 18.72 -13.89 18.24
N ARG A 72 19.45 -14.09 17.14
CA ARG A 72 20.74 -14.82 17.13
C ARG A 72 21.75 -14.23 18.10
N ALA A 73 21.87 -12.90 18.16
CA ALA A 73 22.79 -12.22 19.05
C ALA A 73 22.56 -12.56 20.53
N ARG A 74 21.31 -12.87 20.92
CA ARG A 74 20.94 -13.25 22.29
C ARG A 74 20.94 -14.76 22.54
N ASN A 75 20.98 -15.55 21.46
CA ASN A 75 20.84 -17.01 21.48
C ASN A 75 22.09 -17.69 20.93
N ARG A 76 23.28 -17.27 21.39
CA ARG A 76 24.58 -17.88 21.02
C ARG A 76 24.80 -18.00 19.51
N SER A 77 24.35 -17.00 18.75
CA SER A 77 24.41 -16.94 17.29
C SER A 77 23.59 -18.02 16.57
N SER A 78 22.65 -18.67 17.25
CA SER A 78 21.84 -19.78 16.72
C SER A 78 20.34 -19.52 16.78
N CYS A 79 19.60 -20.13 15.84
CA CYS A 79 18.14 -20.21 15.87
C CYS A 79 17.58 -21.51 16.50
N ARG A 80 18.44 -22.41 16.99
CA ARG A 80 18.00 -23.71 17.54
C ARG A 80 17.01 -23.61 18.70
N ASP A 81 17.11 -22.53 19.47
CA ASP A 81 16.23 -22.30 20.62
C ASP A 81 14.84 -21.79 20.22
N LEU A 82 14.59 -21.54 18.92
CA LEU A 82 13.25 -21.16 18.43
C LEU A 82 12.23 -22.29 18.55
N GLY A 83 12.71 -23.53 18.62
CA GLY A 83 11.89 -24.73 18.77
C GLY A 83 12.48 -25.89 18.01
N SER A 84 12.11 -27.11 18.41
CA SER A 84 12.52 -28.35 17.75
C SER A 84 11.44 -28.81 16.77
N GLY A 85 11.83 -29.13 15.53
CA GLY A 85 10.95 -29.72 14.52
C GLY A 85 10.77 -28.86 13.28
N THR A 86 9.85 -29.27 12.42
CA THR A 86 9.47 -28.54 11.20
C THR A 86 8.13 -27.87 11.42
N GLY A 87 7.99 -26.59 11.06
CA GLY A 87 6.69 -25.94 11.15
C GLY A 87 6.45 -25.17 12.45
N VAL A 88 7.51 -24.82 13.20
CA VAL A 88 7.36 -24.11 14.48
C VAL A 88 6.99 -22.66 14.20
N ASP A 89 5.81 -22.22 14.67
CA ASP A 89 5.42 -20.81 14.58
C ASP A 89 6.30 -19.96 15.51
N ILE A 90 6.99 -18.99 14.91
CA ILE A 90 7.89 -18.06 15.60
C ILE A 90 7.45 -16.61 15.45
N THR A 91 6.24 -16.37 14.94
CA THR A 91 5.72 -15.02 14.64
C THR A 91 5.81 -14.11 15.87
N SER A 92 5.29 -14.58 17.01
CA SER A 92 5.31 -13.83 18.28
C SER A 92 6.73 -13.53 18.76
N THR A 93 7.66 -14.47 18.56
CA THR A 93 9.07 -14.29 18.88
C THR A 93 9.66 -13.16 18.04
N LEU A 94 9.44 -13.13 16.74
CA LEU A 94 9.96 -12.07 15.87
C LEU A 94 9.28 -10.71 16.12
N VAL A 95 7.98 -10.68 16.43
CA VAL A 95 7.27 -9.46 16.86
C VAL A 95 7.89 -8.91 18.15
N SER A 96 8.23 -9.76 19.12
CA SER A 96 8.94 -9.34 20.35
C SER A 96 10.34 -8.77 20.08
N ARG A 97 10.90 -9.01 18.89
CA ARG A 97 12.18 -8.44 18.43
C ARG A 97 12.02 -7.14 17.64
N GLY A 98 10.81 -6.61 17.52
CA GLY A 98 10.55 -5.32 16.90
C GLY A 98 9.90 -5.37 15.51
N LEU A 99 9.45 -6.54 15.06
CA LEU A 99 8.59 -6.60 13.86
C LEU A 99 7.19 -6.10 14.18
N ALA A 100 6.59 -5.39 13.23
CA ALA A 100 5.17 -5.05 13.28
C ALA A 100 4.32 -6.33 13.27
N PRO A 101 3.21 -6.40 14.03
CA PRO A 101 2.35 -7.58 14.08
C PRO A 101 1.54 -7.78 12.79
N ASN A 102 1.27 -6.69 12.07
CA ASN A 102 0.46 -6.70 10.85
C ASN A 102 1.31 -6.26 9.66
N SER A 103 0.91 -6.72 8.47
CA SER A 103 1.47 -6.31 7.18
C SER A 103 0.94 -4.94 6.75
N PRO A 104 1.46 -4.34 5.65
CA PRO A 104 0.94 -3.08 5.10
C PRO A 104 -0.52 -3.11 4.63
N TRP A 105 -1.11 -4.30 4.52
CA TRP A 105 -2.53 -4.51 4.22
C TRP A 105 -3.39 -4.66 5.49
N ASP A 106 -2.81 -4.42 6.67
CA ASP A 106 -3.40 -4.63 7.99
C ASP A 106 -3.81 -6.09 8.28
N GLU A 107 -3.29 -7.02 7.47
CA GLU A 107 -3.48 -8.46 7.65
C GLU A 107 -2.33 -9.06 8.46
N PRO A 108 -2.58 -10.06 9.32
CA PRO A 108 -1.52 -10.77 10.03
C PRO A 108 -0.63 -11.53 9.03
N TRP A 109 0.66 -11.56 9.32
CA TRP A 109 1.63 -12.41 8.62
C TRP A 109 2.07 -13.55 9.55
N SER A 110 2.68 -14.59 8.99
CA SER A 110 3.17 -15.74 9.75
C SER A 110 4.63 -16.02 9.47
N ALA A 111 5.39 -16.40 10.49
CA ALA A 111 6.74 -16.94 10.35
C ALA A 111 6.85 -18.34 10.94
N VAL A 112 7.46 -19.22 10.17
CA VAL A 112 7.62 -20.63 10.51
C VAL A 112 9.09 -21.01 10.45
N TYR A 113 9.62 -21.56 11.54
CA TYR A 113 10.97 -22.11 11.62
C TYR A 113 10.99 -23.60 11.27
N ASN A 114 12.02 -24.01 10.55
CA ASN A 114 12.35 -25.39 10.24
C ASN A 114 13.74 -25.72 10.78
N ASP A 115 13.83 -26.55 11.82
CA ASP A 115 15.11 -26.90 12.45
C ASP A 115 16.00 -27.77 11.56
N SER A 116 15.40 -28.59 10.70
CA SER A 116 16.13 -29.48 9.78
C SER A 116 16.90 -28.69 8.73
N THR A 117 16.29 -27.65 8.15
CA THR A 117 16.94 -26.80 7.14
C THR A 117 17.57 -25.54 7.74
N ARG A 118 17.28 -25.23 9.01
CA ARG A 118 17.61 -23.96 9.67
C ARG A 118 17.11 -22.75 8.91
N GLU A 119 15.92 -22.88 8.33
CA GLU A 119 15.29 -21.82 7.55
C GLU A 119 14.07 -21.26 8.30
N ILE A 120 13.79 -19.99 8.05
CA ILE A 120 12.58 -19.29 8.51
C ILE A 120 11.79 -18.89 7.27
N SER A 121 10.56 -19.38 7.15
CA SER A 121 9.64 -18.98 6.09
C SER A 121 8.67 -17.93 6.62
N VAL A 122 8.72 -16.72 6.07
CA VAL A 122 7.78 -15.64 6.37
C VAL A 122 6.78 -15.51 5.23
N THR A 123 5.50 -15.57 5.55
CA THR A 123 4.39 -15.47 4.59
C THR A 123 3.56 -14.23 4.86
N ILE A 124 3.39 -13.39 3.84
CA ILE A 124 2.52 -12.21 3.85
C ILE A 124 1.43 -12.39 2.80
N THR A 125 0.19 -12.11 3.20
CA THR A 125 -0.96 -12.06 2.28
C THR A 125 -1.16 -10.63 1.79
N THR A 126 -1.25 -10.46 0.47
CA THR A 126 -1.63 -9.20 -0.16
C THR A 126 -3.14 -9.17 -0.39
N THR A 127 -3.74 -7.99 -0.28
CA THR A 127 -5.16 -7.76 -0.57
C THR A 127 -5.32 -6.56 -1.49
N GLY A 128 -6.46 -6.45 -2.17
CA GLY A 128 -6.71 -5.38 -3.15
C GLY A 128 -6.89 -5.87 -4.58
N GLN A 129 -7.02 -4.93 -5.51
CA GLN A 129 -7.33 -5.23 -6.91
C GLN A 129 -6.16 -5.91 -7.62
N GLN A 130 -4.93 -5.61 -7.21
CA GLN A 130 -3.69 -6.16 -7.78
C GLN A 130 -2.96 -7.07 -6.79
N ALA A 131 -3.69 -7.81 -5.95
CA ALA A 131 -3.08 -8.62 -4.89
C ALA A 131 -2.05 -9.64 -5.43
N ASN A 132 -2.38 -10.34 -6.52
CA ASN A 132 -1.48 -11.34 -7.12
C ASN A 132 -0.22 -10.68 -7.70
N ASP A 133 -0.38 -9.55 -8.40
CA ASP A 133 0.73 -8.81 -8.99
C ASP A 133 1.62 -8.21 -7.90
N SER A 134 1.02 -7.73 -6.81
CA SER A 134 1.74 -7.24 -5.62
C SER A 134 2.61 -8.34 -5.00
N ALA A 135 2.06 -9.55 -4.81
CA ALA A 135 2.81 -10.68 -4.25
C ALA A 135 3.96 -11.10 -5.16
N SER A 136 3.71 -11.16 -6.48
CA SER A 136 4.72 -11.48 -7.50
C SER A 136 5.84 -10.43 -7.55
N THR A 137 5.48 -9.15 -7.47
CA THR A 137 6.43 -8.03 -7.48
C THR A 137 7.31 -8.03 -6.24
N ILE A 138 6.75 -8.30 -5.05
CA ILE A 138 7.53 -8.46 -3.82
C ILE A 138 8.57 -9.59 -3.97
N ALA A 139 8.14 -10.75 -4.46
CA ALA A 139 9.04 -11.89 -4.64
C ALA A 139 10.16 -11.56 -5.65
N THR A 140 9.83 -10.89 -6.75
CA THR A 140 10.80 -10.46 -7.77
C THR A 140 11.80 -9.48 -7.18
N ASN A 141 11.33 -8.40 -6.54
CA ASN A 141 12.18 -7.39 -5.93
C ASN A 141 13.16 -7.97 -4.90
N LEU A 142 12.71 -8.94 -4.09
CA LEU A 142 13.57 -9.54 -3.06
C LEU A 142 14.61 -10.50 -3.64
N ASN A 143 14.29 -11.21 -4.71
CA ASN A 143 15.26 -12.05 -5.41
C ASN A 143 16.29 -11.18 -6.17
N ASP A 144 15.84 -10.10 -6.81
CA ASP A 144 16.69 -9.19 -7.59
C ASP A 144 17.61 -8.34 -6.70
N ALA A 145 17.17 -7.99 -5.49
CA ALA A 145 17.94 -7.16 -4.56
C ALA A 145 19.08 -7.92 -3.84
N GLU A 146 19.21 -9.24 -4.04
CA GLU A 146 20.23 -10.09 -3.41
C GLU A 146 20.37 -9.86 -1.89
N VAL A 147 19.23 -9.74 -1.20
CA VAL A 147 19.20 -9.37 0.22
C VAL A 147 19.96 -10.41 1.06
N PRO A 148 20.91 -9.99 1.92
CA PRO A 148 21.61 -10.90 2.80
C PRO A 148 20.63 -11.72 3.67
N GLN A 149 20.91 -13.01 3.84
CA GLN A 149 20.08 -14.00 4.55
C GLN A 149 18.84 -14.48 3.79
N VAL A 150 18.36 -13.80 2.75
CA VAL A 150 17.25 -14.33 1.91
C VAL A 150 17.80 -15.46 1.03
N VAL A 151 17.19 -16.64 1.16
CA VAL A 151 17.52 -17.83 0.35
C VAL A 151 16.69 -17.83 -0.93
N ARG A 152 15.40 -17.52 -0.80
CA ARG A 152 14.46 -17.43 -1.93
C ARG A 152 13.21 -16.66 -1.52
N ALA A 153 12.62 -15.96 -2.47
CA ALA A 153 11.25 -15.45 -2.36
C ALA A 153 10.38 -16.06 -3.47
N THR A 154 9.17 -16.49 -3.12
CA THR A 154 8.20 -17.07 -4.04
C THR A 154 6.83 -16.44 -3.84
N ALA A 155 6.08 -16.28 -4.92
CA ALA A 155 4.69 -15.83 -4.87
C ALA A 155 3.74 -16.95 -5.32
N SER A 156 2.60 -17.06 -4.66
CA SER A 156 1.50 -17.94 -5.07
C SER A 156 0.18 -17.26 -4.75
N ASN A 157 -0.67 -17.08 -5.76
CA ASN A 157 -1.90 -16.29 -5.65
C ASN A 157 -1.59 -14.91 -5.04
N ASN A 158 -2.28 -14.56 -3.97
CA ASN A 158 -2.12 -13.32 -3.21
C ASN A 158 -1.19 -13.49 -2.00
N THR A 159 -0.25 -14.43 -2.03
CA THR A 159 0.68 -14.66 -0.93
C THR A 159 2.12 -14.60 -1.40
N ALA A 160 2.95 -13.82 -0.70
CA ALA A 160 4.39 -13.80 -0.88
C ALA A 160 5.03 -14.55 0.30
N THR A 161 5.86 -15.55 -0.02
CA THR A 161 6.62 -16.31 0.98
C THR A 161 8.11 -16.09 0.75
N VAL A 162 8.81 -15.66 1.80
CA VAL A 162 10.24 -15.40 1.78
C VAL A 162 10.93 -16.34 2.76
N VAL A 163 11.95 -17.04 2.29
CA VAL A 163 12.72 -17.99 3.09
C VAL A 163 14.05 -17.34 3.44
N TYR A 164 14.33 -17.29 4.74
CA TYR A 164 15.56 -16.76 5.30
C TYR A 164 16.41 -17.90 5.87
N SER A 165 17.71 -17.81 5.70
CA SER A 165 18.66 -18.70 6.35
C SER A 165 18.95 -18.21 7.77
N CYS A 166 18.89 -19.13 8.72
CA CYS A 166 19.40 -18.92 10.08
C CYS A 166 20.55 -19.90 10.39
N SER A 167 21.59 -19.82 9.57
CA SER A 167 22.87 -20.52 9.77
C SER A 167 23.91 -19.65 10.48
#